data_AF-A0AAW0Q4N0-F1
#
_entry.id   AF-A0AAW0Q4N0-F1
#
_cell.length_a   1.000
_cell.length_b   1.000
_cell.length_c   1.000
_cell.angle_alpha   90.00
_cell.angle_beta   90.00
_cell.angle_gamma   90.00
#
_symmetry.space_group_name_H-M   'P 1'
#
loop_
_entity.id
_entity.type
_entity.pdbx_description
1 polymer ?
#
loop_
_entity_poly.entity_id
_entity_poly.type
_entity_poly.pdbx_seq_one_letter_code
_entity_poly.pdbx_strand_id
1 'polypeptide(L)'
;MEVKTSLLDNMIGVGDMVLLEPLSEDSFIDNLRKRFDHNEIYTYIGSVVISINPYRSLPIFTPDKVRSTGTETSMSSVHTYMP
;
A
#
# COMPACT_ATOMS: atom_id res chain seq x y z
N MET A 1 1.65 4.23 -28.26
CA MET A 1 2.41 4.81 -27.12
C MET A 1 1.72 4.31 -25.85
N GLU A 2 2.24 3.27 -25.23
CA GLU A 2 1.77 2.88 -23.90
C GLU A 2 2.28 3.91 -22.91
N VAL A 3 1.36 4.71 -22.36
CA VAL A 3 1.64 5.55 -21.21
C VAL A 3 1.78 4.59 -20.03
N LYS A 4 3.01 4.16 -19.73
CA LYS A 4 3.34 3.68 -18.39
C LYS A 4 3.20 4.89 -17.47
N THR A 5 1.96 5.20 -17.06
CA THR A 5 1.72 6.07 -15.91
C THR A 5 2.45 5.39 -14.77
N SER A 6 3.62 5.90 -14.42
CA SER A 6 4.48 5.32 -13.41
C SER A 6 3.63 5.15 -12.16
N LEU A 7 3.37 3.91 -11.74
CA LEU A 7 2.61 3.62 -10.51
C LEU A 7 3.25 4.25 -9.26
N LEU A 8 4.47 4.74 -9.40
CA LEU A 8 5.22 5.53 -8.43
C LEU A 8 4.71 6.99 -8.30
N ASP A 9 4.09 7.57 -9.34
CA ASP A 9 3.66 8.98 -9.35
C ASP A 9 2.47 9.24 -8.41
N ASN A 10 1.77 8.20 -7.99
CA ASN A 10 0.62 8.29 -7.08
C ASN A 10 0.89 7.68 -5.68
N MET A 11 2.13 7.31 -5.37
CA MET A 11 2.42 6.70 -4.07
C MET A 11 2.34 7.74 -2.95
N ILE A 12 1.34 7.59 -2.07
CA ILE A 12 1.18 8.45 -0.91
C ILE A 12 2.16 8.00 0.18
N GLY A 13 3.07 8.90 0.56
CA GLY A 13 4.08 8.58 1.58
C GLY A 13 5.04 7.48 1.12
N VAL A 14 5.67 6.82 2.08
CA VAL A 14 6.62 5.73 1.84
C VAL A 14 5.91 4.38 2.00
N GLY A 15 5.88 3.57 0.93
CA GLY A 15 5.23 2.26 0.93
C GLY A 15 5.98 1.16 1.68
N ASP A 16 7.31 1.26 1.74
CA ASP A 16 8.18 0.39 2.53
C ASP A 16 8.96 1.23 3.56
N MET A 17 8.64 1.03 4.84
CA MET A 17 9.23 1.78 5.95
C MET A 17 10.73 1.55 6.10
N VAL A 18 11.30 0.52 5.48
CA VAL A 18 12.77 0.35 5.40
C VAL A 18 13.42 1.53 4.66
N LEU A 19 12.68 2.20 3.76
CA LEU A 19 13.11 3.36 2.99
C LEU A 19 12.75 4.70 3.65
N LEU A 20 12.18 4.69 4.86
CA LEU A 20 11.78 5.92 5.54
C LEU A 20 12.99 6.64 6.15
N GLU A 21 13.20 7.89 5.77
CA GLU A 21 14.28 8.73 6.31
C GLU A 21 13.76 10.12 6.71
N PRO A 22 14.06 10.60 7.93
CA PRO A 22 14.68 9.87 9.03
C PRO A 22 13.74 8.80 9.58
N LEU A 23 14.28 7.67 10.06
CA LEU A 23 13.50 6.66 10.77
C LEU A 23 13.38 7.06 12.25
N SER A 24 12.27 7.68 12.62
CA SER A 24 11.88 8.00 13.99
C SER A 24 10.44 7.55 14.25
N GLU A 25 10.03 7.48 15.52
CA GLU A 25 8.65 7.15 15.86
C GLU A 25 7.68 8.18 15.28
N ASP A 26 8.02 9.47 15.37
CA ASP A 26 7.21 10.56 14.82
C ASP A 26 7.06 10.43 13.29
N SER A 27 8.15 10.22 12.56
CA SER A 27 8.10 10.09 11.10
C SER A 27 7.36 8.82 10.66
N PHE A 28 7.47 7.74 11.43
CA PHE A 28 6.76 6.49 11.19
C PHE A 28 5.26 6.68 11.35
N ILE A 29 4.81 7.29 12.45
CA ILE A 29 3.39 7.57 12.71
C ILE A 29 2.84 8.55 11.68
N ASP A 30 3.58 9.59 11.31
CA ASP A 30 3.17 10.55 10.30
C ASP A 30 3.01 9.90 8.92
N ASN A 31 3.91 8.98 8.55
CA ASN A 31 3.77 8.23 7.30
C ASN A 31 2.52 7.33 7.30
N LEU A 32 2.26 6.61 8.39
CA LEU A 32 1.05 5.79 8.52
C LEU A 32 -0.23 6.62 8.46
N ARG A 33 -0.26 7.76 9.16
CA ARG A 33 -1.41 8.69 9.11
C ARG A 33 -1.65 9.20 7.70
N LYS A 34 -0.61 9.71 7.04
CA LYS A 34 -0.71 10.22 5.67
C LYS A 34 -1.24 9.18 4.69
N ARG A 35 -0.77 7.93 4.82
CA ARG A 35 -1.24 6.79 4.02
C ARG A 35 -2.71 6.45 4.33
N PHE A 36 -3.05 6.33 5.61
CA PHE A 36 -4.41 6.03 6.05
C PHE A 36 -5.44 7.06 5.56
N ASP A 37 -5.10 8.36 5.64
CA ASP A 37 -5.97 9.46 5.18
C ASP A 37 -6.27 9.36 3.68
N HIS A 38 -5.40 8.71 2.91
CA HIS A 38 -5.57 8.46 1.48
C HIS A 38 -6.08 7.06 1.14
N ASN A 39 -6.60 6.31 2.13
CA ASN A 39 -7.09 4.92 1.98
C ASN A 39 -5.99 3.88 1.69
N GLU A 40 -4.72 4.21 1.92
CA GLU A 40 -3.60 3.26 1.84
C GLU A 40 -3.45 2.56 3.20
N ILE A 41 -4.19 1.47 3.40
CA ILE A 41 -4.27 0.75 4.69
C ILE A 41 -3.18 -0.30 4.90
N TYR A 42 -2.39 -0.59 3.86
CA TYR A 42 -1.29 -1.54 3.93
C TYR A 42 0.03 -0.80 3.78
N THR A 43 1.00 -1.14 4.63
CA THR A 43 2.36 -0.59 4.56
C THR A 43 3.36 -1.70 4.85
N TYR A 44 4.47 -1.73 4.12
CA TYR A 44 5.51 -2.74 4.31
C TYR A 44 6.56 -2.29 5.32
N ILE A 45 7.13 -3.28 5.99
CA ILE A 45 8.44 -3.21 6.63
C ILE A 45 9.23 -4.38 6.07
N GLY A 46 9.91 -4.17 4.94
CA GLY A 46 10.55 -5.24 4.19
C GLY A 46 9.53 -6.31 3.79
N SER A 47 9.62 -7.50 4.39
CA SER A 47 8.71 -8.62 4.12
C SER A 47 7.45 -8.65 5.00
N VAL A 48 7.38 -7.80 6.04
CA VAL A 48 6.23 -7.74 6.96
C VAL A 48 5.21 -6.73 6.43
N VAL A 49 3.91 -7.06 6.55
CA VAL A 49 2.81 -6.17 6.19
C VAL A 49 2.12 -5.66 7.44
N ILE A 50 2.00 -4.34 7.56
CA ILE A 50 1.11 -3.66 8.51
C ILE A 50 -0.22 -3.44 7.82
N SER A 51 -1.31 -3.90 8.45
CA SER A 51 -2.69 -3.60 8.04
C SER A 51 -3.35 -2.71 9.09
N ILE A 52 -3.92 -1.59 8.67
CA ILE A 52 -4.67 -0.66 9.54
C ILE A 52 -6.15 -0.75 9.20
N ASN A 53 -7.00 -1.06 10.19
CA ASN A 53 -8.44 -1.18 9.96
C ASN A 53 -9.07 0.19 9.61
N PRO A 54 -9.64 0.37 8.40
CA PRO A 54 -10.31 1.61 8.02
C PRO A 54 -11.69 1.81 8.66
N TYR A 55 -12.24 0.77 9.32
CA TYR A 55 -13.61 0.73 9.84
C TYR A 55 -14.70 1.07 8.79
N ARG A 56 -14.36 0.98 7.51
CA ARG A 56 -15.24 1.18 6.35
C ARG A 56 -14.80 0.28 5.19
N SER A 57 -15.72 -0.04 4.29
CA SER A 57 -15.39 -0.77 3.07
C SER A 57 -14.60 0.13 2.11
N LEU A 58 -13.48 -0.38 1.59
CA LEU A 58 -12.68 0.29 0.56
C LEU A 58 -12.87 -0.42 -0.79
N PRO A 59 -12.89 0.31 -1.92
CA PRO A 59 -13.10 -0.27 -3.26
C PRO A 59 -11.84 -0.97 -3.81
N ILE A 60 -11.04 -1.59 -2.94
CA ILE A 60 -9.78 -2.27 -3.30
C ILE A 60 -9.93 -3.79 -3.37
N PHE A 61 -11.04 -4.33 -2.86
CA PHE A 61 -11.34 -5.77 -2.84
C PHE A 61 -12.25 -6.20 -4.00
N THR A 62 -12.12 -5.58 -5.17
CA THR A 62 -12.96 -5.92 -6.32
C THR A 62 -12.48 -7.21 -7.00
N PRO A 63 -13.40 -8.04 -7.53
CA PRO A 63 -13.03 -9.27 -8.24
C PRO A 63 -12.06 -9.03 -9.40
N ASP A 64 -12.12 -7.86 -10.03
CA ASP A 64 -11.22 -7.48 -11.11
C ASP A 64 -9.79 -7.27 -10.61
N LYS A 65 -9.61 -6.73 -9.40
CA LYS A 65 -8.30 -6.52 -8.78
C LYS A 65 -7.70 -7.83 -8.28
N VAL A 66 -8.53 -8.77 -7.81
CA VAL A 66 -8.15 -10.15 -7.48
C VAL A 66 -7.67 -10.90 -8.72
N ARG A 67 -8.36 -10.71 -9.85
CA ARG A 67 -8.04 -11.40 -11.11
C ARG A 67 -6.77 -10.86 -11.77
N SER A 68 -6.51 -9.55 -11.70
CA SER A 68 -5.31 -8.94 -12.27
C SER A 68 -4.01 -9.38 -11.58
N THR A 69 -4.08 -9.81 -10.32
CA THR A 69 -2.90 -10.21 -9.51
C THR A 69 -2.52 -11.68 -9.65
N GLY A 70 -3.29 -12.48 -10.40
CA GLY A 70 -3.09 -13.93 -10.54
C GLY A 70 -1.95 -14.36 -11.47
N THR A 71 -1.31 -13.43 -12.19
CA THR A 71 -0.27 -13.75 -13.19
C THR A 71 1.14 -13.39 -12.75
N GLU A 72 1.32 -12.51 -11.76
CA GLU A 72 2.62 -12.12 -11.23
C GLU A 72 2.54 -11.94 -9.71
N THR A 73 3.46 -12.60 -8.99
CA THR A 73 3.73 -12.37 -7.56
C THR A 73 4.42 -11.00 -7.40
N SER A 74 3.69 -9.91 -7.64
CA SER A 74 4.13 -8.55 -7.32
C SER A 74 3.58 -8.14 -5.95
N MET A 75 4.26 -7.22 -5.26
CA MET A 75 3.86 -6.70 -3.93
C MET A 75 2.38 -6.27 -3.88
N SER A 76 1.78 -5.85 -4.99
CA SER A 76 0.35 -5.56 -5.13
C SER A 76 -0.58 -6.74 -4.80
N SER A 77 -0.11 -7.99 -4.95
CA SER A 77 -0.94 -9.20 -4.78
C SER A 77 -1.27 -9.49 -3.31
N VAL A 78 -0.45 -9.08 -2.34
CA VAL A 78 -0.71 -9.35 -0.91
C VAL A 78 -1.89 -8.53 -0.37
N HIS A 79 -2.11 -7.34 -0.93
CA HIS A 79 -3.14 -6.38 -0.49
C HIS A 79 -4.57 -6.86 -0.75
N THR A 80 -4.75 -7.73 -1.74
CA THR A 80 -6.08 -8.14 -2.22
C THR A 80 -6.66 -9.31 -1.41
N TYR A 81 -5.83 -10.08 -0.70
CA TYR A 81 -6.25 -11.31 -0.01
C TYR A 81 -6.33 -11.20 1.51
N MET A 82 -5.97 -10.06 2.11
CA MET A 82 -6.07 -9.88 3.56
C MET A 82 -7.38 -9.14 3.89
N PRO A 83 -8.38 -9.82 4.48
CA PRO A 83 -9.68 -9.22 4.82
C PRO A 83 -9.59 -8.20 5.96
#